data_AF-A0A9Q3DG29-F1
#
_entry.id   AF-A0A9Q3DG29-F1
#
_cell.length_a   1.000
_cell.length_b   1.000
_cell.length_c   1.000
_cell.angle_alpha   90.00
_cell.angle_beta   90.00
_cell.angle_gamma   90.00
#
_symmetry.space_group_name_H-M   'P 1'
#
loop_
_entity.id
_entity.type
_entity.pdbx_description
1 polymer ?
#
loop_
_entity_poly.entity_id
_entity_poly.type
_entity_poly.pdbx_seq_one_letter_code
_entity_poly.pdbx_strand_id
1 'polypeptide(L)'
;MDLPPLSFHASLEEQWDEEEEQEEIETVLKVVSPAYHQYLDVLSKVKAAKLPPHCACDHHIELEGLLPPVGVIYSLSNQESETLCAYISENVEKDLIRPSSSSTGAPVLFVKKKDGGLCLCVDYHKLNAVTRKNRYSVPPMNKLLTIFNGSTIFSKIDLHDSYNLLRIQEGMKI
;
A
#
# COMPACT_ATOMS: atom_id res chain seq x y z
N MET A 1 -39.62 -15.08 -11.40
CA MET A 1 -39.24 -13.98 -12.31
C MET A 1 -37.74 -13.87 -12.18
N ASP A 2 -37.02 -14.57 -13.05
CA ASP A 2 -35.56 -14.62 -13.00
C ASP A 2 -34.99 -13.42 -13.75
N LEU A 3 -34.16 -12.63 -13.07
CA LEU A 3 -33.39 -11.57 -13.69
C LEU A 3 -32.22 -12.20 -14.47
N PRO A 4 -31.89 -11.68 -15.67
CA PRO A 4 -30.77 -12.20 -16.44
C PRO A 4 -29.44 -11.83 -15.77
N PRO A 5 -28.38 -12.65 -15.93
CA PRO A 5 -27.06 -12.31 -15.44
C PRO A 5 -26.49 -11.13 -16.24
N LEU A 6 -25.96 -10.14 -15.51
CA LEU A 6 -25.16 -9.06 -16.07
C LEU A 6 -23.90 -9.68 -16.70
N SER A 7 -23.80 -9.58 -18.02
CA SER A 7 -22.55 -9.87 -18.73
C SER A 7 -21.62 -8.67 -18.52
N PHE A 8 -20.51 -8.92 -17.80
CA PHE A 8 -19.39 -8.00 -17.77
C PHE A 8 -18.71 -8.05 -19.14
N HIS A 9 -18.80 -6.95 -19.87
CA HIS A 9 -18.04 -6.74 -21.11
C HIS A 9 -16.61 -6.34 -20.69
N ALA A 10 -15.74 -7.33 -20.50
CA ALA A 10 -14.32 -7.14 -20.23
C ALA A 10 -13.58 -6.70 -21.52
N SER A 11 -13.85 -5.50 -22.02
CA SER A 11 -13.23 -5.01 -23.26
C SER A 11 -12.99 -3.51 -23.33
N LEU A 12 -13.24 -2.77 -22.24
CA LEU A 12 -13.01 -1.32 -22.17
C LEU A 12 -12.03 -0.90 -21.08
N GLU A 13 -11.72 -1.79 -20.13
CA GLU A 13 -10.81 -1.52 -18.99
C GLU A 13 -9.35 -1.87 -19.30
N GLU A 14 -9.09 -2.84 -20.18
CA GLU A 14 -7.71 -3.21 -20.60
C GLU A 14 -6.99 -2.12 -21.42
N GLN A 15 -7.73 -1.14 -21.97
CA GLN A 15 -7.14 -0.06 -22.78
C GLN A 15 -6.62 1.12 -21.95
N TRP A 16 -7.17 1.35 -20.74
CA TRP A 16 -6.76 2.49 -19.91
C TRP A 16 -5.48 2.20 -19.11
N ASP A 17 -5.22 0.94 -18.76
CA ASP A 17 -3.99 0.54 -18.06
C ASP A 17 -2.75 0.55 -18.97
N GLU A 18 -2.88 0.23 -20.26
CA GLU A 18 -1.74 0.15 -21.18
C GLU A 18 -1.29 1.53 -21.70
N GLU A 19 -2.22 2.45 -21.96
CA GLU A 19 -1.90 3.80 -22.47
C GLU A 19 -1.21 4.67 -21.41
N GLU A 20 -1.67 4.63 -20.16
CA GLU A 20 -1.01 5.32 -19.04
C GLU A 20 0.38 4.74 -18.75
N GLU A 21 0.56 3.41 -18.82
CA GLU A 21 1.87 2.77 -18.62
C GLU A 21 2.87 3.20 -19.70
N GLN A 22 2.44 3.33 -20.95
CA GLN A 22 3.32 3.79 -22.04
C GLN A 22 3.70 5.27 -21.93
N GLU A 23 2.76 6.15 -21.56
CA GLU A 23 3.05 7.57 -21.33
C GLU A 23 4.01 7.77 -20.15
N GLU A 24 3.88 6.96 -19.09
CA GLU A 24 4.81 6.97 -17.97
C GLU A 24 6.21 6.49 -18.37
N ILE A 25 6.33 5.38 -19.10
CA ILE A 25 7.61 4.85 -19.57
C ILE A 25 8.32 5.86 -20.47
N GLU A 26 7.59 6.52 -21.38
CA GLU A 26 8.17 7.53 -22.25
C GLU A 26 8.65 8.76 -21.46
N THR A 27 7.92 9.15 -20.43
CA THR A 27 8.33 10.23 -19.52
C THR A 27 9.58 9.85 -18.72
N VAL A 28 9.64 8.62 -18.19
CA VAL A 28 10.79 8.11 -17.44
C VAL A 28 12.02 8.01 -18.35
N LEU A 29 11.87 7.53 -19.59
CA LEU A 29 12.95 7.45 -20.58
C LEU A 29 13.60 8.80 -20.90
N LYS A 30 12.83 9.89 -20.88
CA LYS A 30 13.32 11.26 -21.13
C LYS A 30 14.15 11.80 -19.95
N VAL A 31 13.90 11.30 -18.73
CA VAL A 31 14.56 11.78 -17.50
C VAL A 31 15.74 10.88 -17.10
N VAL A 32 15.63 9.58 -17.36
CA VAL A 32 16.58 8.57 -16.90
C VAL A 32 17.71 8.39 -17.92
N SER A 33 18.95 8.47 -17.44
CA SER A 33 20.15 8.25 -18.25
C SER A 33 20.13 6.86 -18.92
N PRO A 34 20.62 6.73 -20.18
CA PRO A 34 20.67 5.46 -20.91
C PRO A 34 21.29 4.29 -20.14
N ALA A 35 22.25 4.58 -19.25
CA ALA A 35 22.89 3.57 -18.40
C ALA A 35 21.91 2.82 -17.47
N TYR A 36 20.75 3.42 -17.15
CA TYR A 36 19.73 2.86 -16.28
C TYR A 36 18.49 2.34 -17.03
N HIS A 37 18.51 2.34 -18.38
CA HIS A 37 17.37 1.86 -19.17
C HIS A 37 17.07 0.37 -18.95
N GLN A 38 18.05 -0.41 -18.48
CA GLN A 38 17.82 -1.80 -18.07
C GLN A 38 16.95 -1.96 -16.81
N TYR A 39 16.73 -0.90 -16.03
CA TYR A 39 15.97 -0.88 -14.78
C TYR A 39 14.67 -0.07 -14.90
N LEU A 40 14.17 0.17 -16.11
CA LEU A 40 12.92 0.92 -16.27
C LEU A 40 11.72 0.20 -15.65
N ASP A 41 11.80 -1.11 -15.55
CA ASP A 41 10.80 -1.95 -14.90
C ASP A 41 10.63 -1.62 -13.41
N VAL A 42 11.72 -1.34 -12.67
CA VAL A 42 11.63 -0.99 -11.24
C VAL A 42 11.13 0.44 -11.01
N LEU A 43 11.06 1.25 -12.06
CA LEU A 43 10.57 2.63 -12.01
C LEU A 43 9.10 2.75 -12.46
N SER A 44 8.48 1.66 -12.92
CA SER A 44 7.06 1.64 -13.31
C SER A 44 6.17 1.73 -12.07
N LYS A 45 5.29 2.73 -12.04
CA LYS A 45 4.31 2.86 -10.94
C LYS A 45 3.22 1.81 -11.04
N VAL A 46 2.83 1.45 -12.26
CA VAL A 46 1.84 0.39 -12.52
C VAL A 46 2.31 -0.94 -11.93
N LYS A 47 3.59 -1.30 -12.10
CA LYS A 47 4.16 -2.50 -11.47
C LYS A 47 4.24 -2.36 -9.94
N ALA A 48 4.60 -1.19 -9.43
CA ALA A 48 4.67 -0.94 -8.00
C ALA A 48 3.29 -0.96 -7.31
N ALA A 49 2.21 -0.69 -8.05
CA ALA A 49 0.84 -0.72 -7.52
C ALA A 49 0.31 -2.15 -7.31
N LYS A 50 0.96 -3.17 -7.85
CA LYS A 50 0.55 -4.58 -7.71
C LYS A 50 1.18 -5.18 -6.46
N LEU A 51 0.39 -5.95 -5.69
CA LEU A 51 0.96 -6.67 -4.55
C LEU A 51 2.02 -7.68 -5.01
N PRO A 52 3.16 -7.78 -4.30
CA PRO A 52 4.16 -8.77 -4.63
C PRO A 52 3.63 -10.19 -4.36
N PRO A 53 4.17 -11.20 -5.07
CA PRO A 53 3.84 -12.60 -4.81
C PRO A 53 4.24 -13.00 -3.39
N HIS A 54 3.51 -13.96 -2.82
CA HIS A 54 3.86 -14.55 -1.53
C HIS A 54 5.28 -15.12 -1.55
N CYS A 55 6.09 -14.80 -0.53
CA CYS A 55 7.46 -15.26 -0.36
C CYS A 55 7.68 -15.87 1.04
N ALA A 56 8.85 -16.49 1.24
CA ALA A 56 9.29 -16.94 2.57
C ALA A 56 9.44 -15.79 3.60
N CYS A 57 9.37 -14.55 3.11
CA CYS A 57 9.59 -13.30 3.82
C CYS A 57 8.31 -12.48 4.06
N ASP A 58 7.13 -13.09 3.85
CA ASP A 58 5.86 -12.41 4.08
C ASP A 58 5.78 -11.82 5.49
N HIS A 59 5.16 -10.65 5.60
CA HIS A 59 5.05 -9.94 6.86
C HIS A 59 4.06 -10.65 7.79
N HIS A 60 4.58 -11.21 8.87
CA HIS A 60 3.81 -11.87 9.91
C HIS A 60 3.53 -10.92 11.08
N ILE A 61 2.24 -10.80 11.45
CA ILE A 61 1.81 -10.02 12.61
C ILE A 61 1.62 -10.98 13.79
N GLU A 62 2.67 -11.13 14.60
CA GLU A 62 2.63 -11.96 15.81
C GLU A 62 1.83 -11.28 16.92
N LEU A 63 0.92 -12.01 17.57
CA LEU A 63 0.09 -11.50 18.67
C LEU A 63 0.50 -12.15 20.00
N GLU A 64 0.56 -11.36 21.08
CA GLU A 64 0.91 -11.80 22.45
C GLU A 64 -0.31 -11.85 23.38
N GLY A 65 -1.52 -11.74 22.84
CA GLY A 65 -2.76 -11.72 23.61
C GLY A 65 -3.99 -12.10 22.80
N LEU A 66 -5.17 -11.88 23.40
CA LEU A 66 -6.45 -12.08 22.72
C LEU A 66 -6.62 -11.07 21.59
N LEU A 67 -7.32 -11.48 20.53
CA LEU A 67 -7.71 -10.59 19.45
C LEU A 67 -8.56 -9.44 20.02
N PRO A 68 -8.30 -8.18 19.62
CA PRO A 68 -9.13 -7.08 20.05
C PRO A 68 -10.52 -7.22 19.42
N PRO A 69 -11.59 -6.81 20.14
CA PRO A 69 -12.93 -6.78 19.55
C PRO A 69 -12.97 -5.74 18.42
N VAL A 70 -13.97 -5.88 17.55
CA VAL A 70 -14.26 -4.90 16.50
C VAL A 70 -14.37 -3.49 17.10
N GLY A 71 -13.59 -2.57 16.55
CA GLY A 71 -13.54 -1.17 16.96
C GLY A 71 -14.86 -0.44 16.69
N VAL A 72 -15.09 0.65 17.42
CA VAL A 72 -16.24 1.53 17.19
C VAL A 72 -15.99 2.31 15.91
N ILE A 73 -16.92 2.24 14.96
CA ILE A 73 -16.85 3.02 13.72
C ILE A 73 -17.07 4.50 14.07
N TYR A 74 -16.13 5.35 13.68
CA TYR A 74 -16.26 6.80 13.88
C TYR A 74 -17.27 7.39 12.90
N SER A 75 -17.99 8.42 13.35
CA SER A 75 -18.88 9.17 12.47
C SER A 75 -18.05 9.93 11.44
N LEU A 76 -18.39 9.76 10.16
CA LEU A 76 -17.76 10.46 9.05
C LEU A 76 -18.70 11.54 8.52
N SER A 77 -18.13 12.65 8.06
CA SER A 77 -18.83 13.62 7.22
C SER A 77 -19.09 13.05 5.82
N ASN A 78 -19.97 13.68 5.04
CA ASN A 78 -20.27 13.24 3.67
C ASN A 78 -19.01 13.19 2.81
N GLN A 79 -18.16 14.22 2.88
CA GLN A 79 -16.90 14.27 2.13
C GLN A 79 -15.94 13.13 2.52
N GLU A 80 -15.83 12.82 3.81
CA GLU A 80 -15.00 11.71 4.30
C GLU A 80 -15.57 10.35 3.87
N SER A 81 -16.89 10.20 3.88
CA SER A 81 -17.55 8.97 3.42
C SER A 81 -17.34 8.74 1.93
N GLU A 82 -17.47 9.78 1.09
CA GLU A 82 -17.19 9.69 -0.35
C GLU A 82 -15.73 9.32 -0.61
N THR A 83 -14.81 9.96 0.12
CA THR A 83 -13.37 9.66 0.04
C THR A 83 -13.07 8.22 0.46
N LEU A 84 -13.71 7.73 1.53
CA LEU A 84 -13.55 6.36 2.00
C LEU A 84 -14.06 5.35 0.97
N CYS A 85 -15.23 5.58 0.37
CA CYS A 85 -15.78 4.71 -0.67
C CYS A 85 -14.87 4.65 -1.90
N ALA A 86 -14.38 5.80 -2.37
CA ALA A 86 -13.44 5.85 -3.49
C ALA A 86 -12.15 5.07 -3.18
N TYR A 87 -11.57 5.29 -2.00
CA TYR A 87 -10.38 4.56 -1.56
C TYR A 87 -10.60 3.04 -1.51
N ILE A 88 -11.73 2.59 -0.96
CA ILE A 88 -12.03 1.15 -0.87
C ILE A 88 -12.16 0.55 -2.27
N SER A 89 -12.92 1.19 -3.16
CA SER A 89 -13.11 0.69 -4.53
C SER A 89 -11.78 0.55 -5.27
N GLU A 90 -10.94 1.60 -5.24
CA GLU A 90 -9.63 1.61 -5.89
C GLU A 90 -8.69 0.53 -5.33
N ASN A 91 -8.65 0.35 -4.01
CA ASN A 91 -7.75 -0.62 -3.39
C ASN A 91 -8.24 -2.07 -3.52
N VAL A 92 -9.55 -2.29 -3.70
CA VAL A 92 -10.10 -3.61 -4.03
C VAL A 92 -9.79 -3.97 -5.48
N GLU A 93 -9.93 -3.01 -6.40
CA GLU A 93 -9.59 -3.19 -7.82
C GLU A 93 -8.10 -3.50 -8.02
N LYS A 94 -7.22 -2.85 -7.25
CA LYS A 94 -5.78 -3.10 -7.24
C LYS A 94 -5.36 -4.37 -6.48
N ASP A 95 -6.32 -5.15 -5.96
CA ASP A 95 -6.09 -6.30 -5.08
C ASP A 95 -5.29 -6.00 -3.80
N LEU A 96 -5.10 -4.72 -3.43
CA LEU A 96 -4.36 -4.29 -2.23
C LEU A 96 -5.12 -4.65 -0.94
N ILE A 97 -6.45 -4.59 -1.00
CA ILE A 97 -7.35 -5.00 0.09
C ILE A 97 -8.43 -5.95 -0.44
N ARG A 98 -9.07 -6.69 0.46
CA ARG A 98 -10.20 -7.56 0.12
C ARG A 98 -11.24 -7.56 1.24
N PRO A 99 -12.51 -7.88 0.94
CA PRO A 99 -13.50 -8.17 1.96
C PRO A 99 -13.00 -9.26 2.91
N SER A 100 -13.25 -9.11 4.21
CA SER A 100 -12.86 -10.09 5.22
C SER A 100 -13.98 -10.34 6.23
N SER A 101 -14.04 -11.57 6.74
CA SER A 101 -14.94 -12.00 7.83
C SER A 101 -14.19 -12.07 9.17
N SER A 102 -13.26 -11.15 9.38
CA SER A 102 -12.41 -11.12 10.58
C SER A 102 -13.22 -10.89 11.85
N SER A 103 -12.87 -11.58 12.93
CA SER A 103 -13.43 -11.37 14.27
C SER A 103 -12.92 -10.07 14.95
N THR A 104 -11.94 -9.41 14.33
CA THR A 104 -11.39 -8.11 14.71
C THR A 104 -11.54 -7.09 13.58
N GLY A 105 -11.64 -5.81 13.92
CA GLY A 105 -11.68 -4.71 12.97
C GLY A 105 -11.20 -3.41 13.60
N ALA A 106 -10.49 -2.59 12.82
CA ALA A 106 -10.01 -1.27 13.22
C ALA A 106 -10.83 -0.17 12.52
N PRO A 107 -11.20 0.91 13.22
CA PRO A 107 -11.93 2.00 12.60
C PRO A 107 -11.00 2.87 11.73
N VAL A 108 -11.60 3.59 10.80
CA VAL A 108 -10.91 4.55 9.94
C VAL A 108 -11.23 5.96 10.43
N LEU A 109 -10.23 6.83 10.38
CA LEU A 109 -10.35 8.26 10.63
C LEU A 109 -9.61 9.04 9.55
N PHE A 110 -9.96 10.31 9.38
CA PHE A 110 -9.29 11.20 8.45
C PHE A 110 -8.50 12.30 9.15
N VAL A 111 -7.31 12.56 8.64
CA VAL A 111 -6.46 13.69 9.06
C VAL A 111 -6.33 14.67 7.91
N LYS A 112 -6.52 15.95 8.18
CA LYS A 112 -6.32 17.00 7.18
C LYS A 112 -4.82 17.18 6.90
N LYS A 113 -4.44 17.04 5.64
CA LYS A 113 -3.11 17.39 5.13
C LYS A 113 -2.98 18.92 5.05
N LYS A 114 -1.72 19.39 4.95
CA LYS A 114 -1.41 20.83 4.84
C LYS A 114 -1.97 21.48 3.57
N ASP A 115 -2.09 20.71 2.50
CA ASP A 115 -2.67 21.11 1.21
C ASP A 115 -4.21 21.14 1.21
N GLY A 116 -4.85 20.79 2.33
CA GLY A 116 -6.30 20.71 2.47
C GLY A 116 -6.89 19.34 2.10
N GLY A 117 -6.07 18.40 1.60
CA GLY A 117 -6.50 17.04 1.31
C GLY A 117 -6.81 16.22 2.56
N LEU A 118 -7.51 15.10 2.38
CA LEU A 118 -7.79 14.13 3.45
C LEU A 118 -6.78 12.97 3.39
N CYS A 119 -6.23 12.60 4.53
CA CYS A 119 -5.38 11.42 4.70
C CYS A 119 -6.18 10.35 5.45
N LEU A 120 -6.45 9.23 4.80
CA LEU A 120 -7.07 8.07 5.44
C LEU A 120 -6.08 7.46 6.43
N CYS A 121 -6.51 7.22 7.66
CA CYS A 121 -5.72 6.59 8.72
C CYS A 121 -6.54 5.47 9.36
N VAL A 122 -5.99 4.27 9.41
CA VAL A 122 -6.60 3.15 10.13
C VAL A 122 -6.08 3.16 11.57
N ASP A 123 -6.99 3.20 12.54
CA ASP A 123 -6.63 3.19 13.96
C ASP A 123 -6.31 1.77 14.44
N TYR A 124 -5.06 1.38 14.26
CA TYR A 124 -4.52 0.11 14.76
C TYR A 124 -4.10 0.16 16.24
N HIS A 125 -4.42 1.18 17.04
CA HIS A 125 -3.92 1.27 18.42
C HIS A 125 -4.24 0.04 19.27
N LYS A 126 -5.47 -0.48 19.18
CA LYS A 126 -5.88 -1.69 19.90
C LYS A 126 -5.16 -2.95 19.41
N LEU A 127 -4.93 -3.06 18.11
CA LEU A 127 -4.18 -4.18 17.52
C LEU A 127 -2.71 -4.11 17.93
N ASN A 128 -2.07 -2.95 17.75
CA ASN A 128 -0.68 -2.70 18.10
C ASN A 128 -0.37 -2.91 19.59
N ALA A 129 -1.36 -2.79 20.47
CA ALA A 129 -1.21 -3.08 21.90
C ALA A 129 -1.04 -4.57 22.21
N VAL A 130 -1.60 -5.45 21.37
CA VAL A 130 -1.49 -6.92 21.50
C VAL A 130 -0.50 -7.53 20.52
N THR A 131 -0.01 -6.78 19.52
CA THR A 131 1.04 -7.23 18.61
C THR A 131 2.41 -7.29 19.31
N ARG A 132 3.15 -8.38 19.11
CA ARG A 132 4.54 -8.51 19.53
C ARG A 132 5.37 -7.43 18.86
N LYS A 133 6.04 -6.59 19.67
CA LYS A 133 6.90 -5.54 19.15
C LYS A 133 8.17 -6.13 18.54
N ASN A 134 8.30 -6.07 17.22
CA ASN A 134 9.57 -6.34 16.54
C ASN A 134 10.56 -5.20 16.84
N ARG A 135 11.48 -5.42 17.77
CA ARG A 135 12.48 -4.42 18.21
C ARG A 135 13.74 -4.43 17.34
N TYR A 136 13.57 -4.39 16.02
CA TYR A 136 14.72 -4.18 15.14
C TYR A 136 15.29 -2.79 15.36
N SER A 137 16.59 -2.73 15.68
CA SER A 137 17.24 -1.46 16.01
C SER A 137 17.58 -0.70 14.74
N VAL A 138 16.89 0.41 14.49
CA VAL A 138 17.29 1.37 13.44
C VAL A 138 18.60 2.03 13.89
N PRO A 139 19.70 1.92 13.12
CA PRO A 139 20.98 2.51 13.51
C PRO A 139 20.85 4.04 13.60
N PRO A 140 21.53 4.67 14.58
CA PRO A 140 21.51 6.12 14.70
C PRO A 140 22.15 6.78 13.47
N MET A 141 21.61 7.92 13.05
CA MET A 141 22.03 8.64 11.84
C MET A 141 23.56 8.88 11.78
N ASN A 142 24.18 9.25 12.90
CA ASN A 142 25.63 9.49 12.95
C ASN A 142 26.46 8.25 12.59
N LYS A 143 25.98 7.05 12.97
CA LYS A 143 26.66 5.79 12.58
C LYS A 143 26.52 5.53 11.08
N LEU A 144 25.32 5.75 10.53
CA LEU A 144 25.09 5.62 9.08
C LEU A 144 25.96 6.58 8.28
N LEU A 145 26.06 7.85 8.70
CA LEU A 145 26.88 8.86 8.01
C LEU A 145 28.38 8.56 8.05
N THR A 146 28.86 7.89 9.09
CA THR A 146 30.27 7.50 9.19
C THR A 146 30.67 6.50 8.10
N ILE A 147 29.75 5.62 7.67
CA ILE A 147 29.99 4.64 6.59
C ILE A 147 30.27 5.36 5.26
N PHE A 148 29.69 6.54 5.07
CA PHE A 148 29.82 7.34 3.86
C PHE A 148 31.06 8.25 3.86
N ASN A 149 31.88 8.23 4.92
CA ASN A 149 33.04 9.09 5.00
C ASN A 149 34.06 8.79 3.89
N GLY A 150 34.50 9.82 3.17
CA GLY A 150 35.41 9.71 2.04
C GLY A 150 34.73 9.45 0.69
N SER A 151 33.42 9.19 0.66
CA SER A 151 32.65 9.13 -0.58
C SER A 151 32.39 10.54 -1.12
N THR A 152 32.50 10.71 -2.44
CA THR A 152 32.32 12.01 -3.11
C THR A 152 31.05 12.06 -3.97
N ILE A 153 30.50 10.90 -4.34
CA ILE A 153 29.31 10.76 -5.16
C ILE A 153 28.27 9.97 -4.36
N PHE A 154 27.05 10.48 -4.31
CA PHE A 154 25.92 9.87 -3.62
C PHE A 154 24.75 9.70 -4.57
N SER A 155 24.05 8.57 -4.44
CA SER A 155 22.76 8.31 -5.07
C SER A 155 21.75 7.99 -3.98
N LYS A 156 20.53 8.54 -4.12
CA LYS A 156 19.40 8.26 -3.23
C LYS A 156 18.34 7.53 -4.04
N ILE A 157 17.85 6.42 -3.49
CA ILE A 157 16.71 5.67 -4.01
C ILE A 157 15.61 5.76 -2.96
N ASP A 158 14.40 6.06 -3.39
CA ASP A 158 13.21 6.13 -2.55
C ASP A 158 12.17 5.16 -3.11
N LEU A 159 11.51 4.41 -2.24
CA LEU A 159 10.54 3.39 -2.63
C LEU A 159 9.13 3.99 -2.55
N HIS A 160 8.46 4.07 -3.69
CA HIS A 160 7.07 4.52 -3.75
C HIS A 160 6.15 3.51 -3.06
N ASP A 161 5.27 4.00 -2.18
CA ASP A 161 4.31 3.17 -1.42
C ASP A 161 4.91 1.90 -0.80
N SER A 162 6.12 2.02 -0.27
CA SER A 162 6.93 0.88 0.23
C SER A 162 6.23 -0.08 1.17
N TYR A 163 5.26 0.38 1.97
CA TYR A 163 4.48 -0.49 2.85
C TYR A 163 3.59 -1.47 2.07
N ASN A 164 3.03 -1.06 0.93
CA ASN A 164 2.20 -1.91 0.07
C ASN A 164 3.03 -2.93 -0.71
N LEU A 165 4.35 -2.72 -0.80
CA LEU A 165 5.31 -3.68 -1.36
C LEU A 165 5.67 -4.80 -0.37
N LEU A 166 5.02 -4.87 0.80
CA LEU A 166 5.17 -5.97 1.74
C LEU A 166 3.89 -6.79 1.77
N ARG A 167 3.96 -8.03 1.29
CA ARG A 167 2.84 -8.97 1.34
C ARG A 167 2.62 -9.41 2.79
N ILE A 168 1.40 -9.27 3.28
CA ILE A 168 1.00 -9.84 4.58
C ILE A 168 0.87 -11.35 4.43
N GLN A 169 1.40 -12.10 5.39
CA GLN A 169 1.25 -13.56 5.44
C GLN A 169 -0.23 -13.95 5.47
N GLU A 170 -0.59 -15.03 4.77
CA GLU A 170 -1.97 -15.51 4.79
C GLU A 170 -2.40 -15.85 6.23
N GLY A 171 -3.42 -15.15 6.73
CA GLY A 171 -3.98 -15.38 8.05
C GLY A 171 -4.75 -16.69 8.12
N MET A 172 -5.04 -17.16 9.35
CA MET A 172 -5.90 -18.32 9.55
C MET A 172 -7.29 -18.04 8.95
N LYS A 173 -7.71 -18.86 7.99
CA LYS A 173 -9.10 -18.91 7.52
C LYS A 173 -9.93 -19.45 8.67
N ILE A 174 -10.80 -18.60 9.22
CA ILE A 174 -11.82 -19.00 10.22
C ILE A 174 -12.92 -19.77 9.49
#